data_AF-W7JW53-F1
#
_entry.id   AF-W7JW53-F1
#
_cell.length_a   1.000
_cell.length_b   1.000
_cell.length_c   1.000
_cell.angle_alpha   90.00
_cell.angle_beta   90.00
_cell.angle_gamma   90.00
#
_symmetry.space_group_name_H-M   'P 1'
#
loop_
_entity.id
_entity.type
_entity.pdbx_description
1 polymer ?
#
loop_
_entity_poly.entity_id
_entity_poly.type
_entity_poly.pdbx_seq_one_letter_code
_entity_poly.pdbx_strand_id
1 'polypeptide(L)'
;MIHYYKSSTQLFWNIHEGNIVPSTKNIEIISRNLCEIENGNNEKRQNIMNRLDQTNESSKNSNNNKQITLENKPYNDMSKNLTEKELYDILNSLEECPPKEDLINIWHHALRAGKGFDNVVNELKALIQKYLDNDFYNTCCCTKKELVYRSIWEKNCFEFYTDVAYELVKYSNGFFELINGKHTLDDILEYIYSFLEQFKILKKELYEKYKKILLKKMN
;
A
#
# COMPACT_ATOMS: atom_id res chain seq x y z
N MET A 1 -35.96 -4.69 0.18
CA MET A 1 -35.68 -3.70 -0.89
C MET A 1 -35.28 -2.41 -0.19
N ILE A 2 -34.08 -1.83 -0.28
CA ILE A 2 -32.87 -1.99 -1.11
C ILE A 2 -31.71 -1.62 -0.16
N HIS A 3 -30.68 -2.47 -0.03
CA HIS A 3 -29.44 -2.09 0.66
C HIS A 3 -28.57 -1.30 -0.32
N TYR A 4 -28.28 -0.03 0.00
CA TYR A 4 -27.30 0.77 -0.72
C TYR A 4 -25.91 0.21 -0.45
N TYR A 5 -25.36 -0.54 -1.41
CA TYR A 5 -23.92 -0.75 -1.51
C TYR A 5 -23.29 0.58 -1.92
N LYS A 6 -22.57 1.23 -0.99
CA LYS A 6 -21.59 2.25 -1.39
C LYS A 6 -20.43 1.52 -2.05
N SER A 7 -20.34 1.62 -3.37
CA SER A 7 -19.19 1.10 -4.11
C SER A 7 -17.93 1.86 -3.71
N SER A 8 -16.80 1.15 -3.71
CA SER A 8 -15.45 1.64 -3.40
C SER A 8 -15.05 2.88 -4.21
N THR A 9 -15.74 3.12 -5.34
CA THR A 9 -15.60 4.31 -6.18
C THR A 9 -16.15 5.59 -5.55
N GLN A 10 -17.12 5.54 -4.63
CA GLN A 10 -17.71 6.77 -4.05
C GLN A 10 -16.78 7.47 -3.05
N LEU A 11 -15.86 6.72 -2.40
CA LEU A 11 -14.87 7.29 -1.49
C LEU A 11 -13.68 7.92 -2.22
N PHE A 12 -13.39 7.50 -3.45
CA PHE A 12 -12.36 8.10 -4.31
C PHE A 12 -12.68 9.57 -4.66
N TRP A 13 -13.96 9.93 -4.72
CA TRP A 13 -14.42 11.28 -5.07
C TRP A 13 -14.38 12.28 -3.91
N ASN A 14 -14.47 11.83 -2.65
CA ASN A 14 -14.54 12.73 -1.49
C ASN A 14 -13.18 13.33 -1.08
N ILE A 15 -12.09 13.01 -1.78
CA ILE A 15 -10.75 13.59 -1.56
C ILE A 15 -10.58 14.90 -2.36
N HIS A 16 -11.52 15.24 -3.25
CA HIS A 16 -11.53 16.49 -3.99
C HIS A 16 -12.29 17.59 -3.22
N GLU A 17 -11.66 18.16 -2.18
CA GLU A 17 -11.89 19.57 -1.79
C GLU A 17 -10.90 19.95 -0.69
N GLY A 18 -9.75 20.49 -1.08
CA GLY A 18 -8.83 21.19 -0.17
C GLY A 18 -7.39 20.71 -0.27
N ASN A 19 -6.60 21.40 -1.09
CA ASN A 19 -5.14 21.55 -0.98
C ASN A 19 -4.39 20.41 -0.27
N ILE A 20 -4.05 19.34 -1.01
CA ILE A 20 -3.16 18.29 -0.48
C ILE A 20 -1.93 18.21 -1.37
N VAL A 21 -0.79 18.53 -0.75
CA VAL A 21 0.57 18.23 -1.23
C VAL A 21 0.60 16.79 -1.77
N PRO A 22 1.05 16.53 -3.01
CA PRO A 22 1.18 15.18 -3.51
C PRO A 22 2.35 14.52 -2.79
N SER A 23 2.09 13.89 -1.65
CA SER A 23 3.07 13.12 -0.90
C SER A 23 2.51 11.75 -0.56
N THR A 24 3.42 10.86 -0.22
CA THR A 24 3.28 9.54 0.43
C THR A 24 2.05 9.41 1.34
N LYS A 25 1.59 10.51 1.96
CA LYS A 25 0.32 10.62 2.69
C LYS A 25 -0.89 10.12 1.92
N ASN A 26 -1.01 10.35 0.61
CA ASN A 26 -2.18 9.87 -0.16
C ASN A 26 -2.14 8.34 -0.34
N ILE A 27 -0.96 7.75 -0.56
CA ILE A 27 -0.81 6.29 -0.59
C ILE A 27 -1.03 5.69 0.80
N GLU A 28 -0.53 6.34 1.86
CA GLU A 28 -0.79 5.93 3.24
C GLU A 28 -2.29 6.01 3.57
N ILE A 29 -2.99 7.06 3.16
CA ILE A 29 -4.43 7.22 3.33
C ILE A 29 -5.17 6.14 2.53
N ILE A 30 -4.81 5.88 1.27
CA ILE A 30 -5.43 4.82 0.47
C ILE A 30 -5.17 3.44 1.10
N SER A 31 -3.93 3.15 1.49
CA SER A 31 -3.56 1.89 2.15
C SER A 31 -4.34 1.72 3.46
N ARG A 32 -4.39 2.77 4.29
CA ARG A 32 -5.06 2.75 5.59
C ARG A 32 -6.58 2.65 5.45
N ASN A 33 -7.17 3.34 4.48
CA ASN A 33 -8.61 3.27 4.21
C ASN A 33 -9.01 1.90 3.67
N LEU A 34 -8.18 1.25 2.85
CA LEU A 34 -8.39 -0.14 2.42
C LEU A 34 -8.38 -1.09 3.63
N CYS A 35 -7.42 -0.92 4.55
CA CYS A 35 -7.36 -1.68 5.80
C CYS A 35 -8.56 -1.44 6.73
N GLU A 36 -9.03 -0.19 6.87
CA GLU A 36 -10.16 0.17 7.74
C GLU A 36 -11.49 -0.39 7.22
N ILE A 37 -11.69 -0.43 5.90
CA ILE A 37 -12.88 -1.01 5.26
C ILE A 37 -12.98 -2.52 5.55
N GLU A 38 -11.85 -3.21 5.64
CA GLU A 38 -11.82 -4.63 5.98
C GLU A 38 -11.91 -4.87 7.49
N ASN A 39 -11.20 -4.10 8.31
CA ASN A 39 -11.23 -4.21 9.78
C ASN A 39 -12.59 -3.93 10.41
N GLY A 40 -13.43 -3.08 9.79
CA GLY A 40 -14.82 -2.88 10.22
C GLY A 40 -15.69 -4.14 10.15
N ASN A 41 -15.31 -5.14 9.36
CA ASN A 41 -15.95 -6.46 9.34
C ASN A 41 -15.41 -7.41 10.43
N ASN A 42 -14.24 -7.09 11.00
CA ASN A 42 -13.44 -7.93 11.91
C ASN A 42 -13.75 -7.61 13.38
N GLU A 43 -13.95 -6.33 13.72
CA GLU A 43 -14.33 -5.91 15.08
C GLU A 43 -15.66 -6.53 15.53
N LYS A 44 -16.60 -6.74 14.59
CA LYS A 44 -17.83 -7.50 14.85
C LYS A 44 -17.57 -8.96 15.22
N ARG A 45 -16.44 -9.55 14.79
CA ARG A 45 -16.03 -10.94 15.10
C ARG A 45 -15.18 -11.05 16.37
N GLN A 46 -14.30 -10.09 16.66
CA GLN A 46 -13.56 -10.04 17.95
C GLN A 46 -14.50 -9.93 19.15
N ASN A 47 -15.60 -9.19 19.03
CA ASN A 47 -16.64 -9.13 20.07
C ASN A 47 -17.40 -10.47 20.26
N ILE A 48 -17.37 -11.36 19.26
CA ILE A 48 -17.93 -12.72 19.36
C ILE A 48 -16.91 -13.68 19.98
N MET A 49 -15.62 -13.57 19.61
CA MET A 49 -14.53 -14.39 20.15
C MET A 49 -14.29 -14.12 21.65
N ASN A 50 -14.24 -12.84 22.05
CA ASN A 50 -14.08 -12.44 23.46
C ASN A 50 -15.23 -12.88 24.38
N ARG A 51 -16.39 -13.28 23.82
CA ARG A 51 -17.50 -13.88 24.59
C ARG A 51 -17.35 -15.39 24.79
N LEU A 52 -16.59 -16.10 23.97
CA LEU A 52 -16.35 -17.54 24.14
C LEU A 52 -15.20 -17.84 25.13
N ASP A 53 -14.22 -16.94 25.24
CA ASP A 53 -13.03 -17.14 26.09
C ASP A 53 -13.27 -16.91 27.59
N GLN A 54 -14.48 -16.51 28.01
CA GLN A 54 -14.82 -16.34 29.44
C GLN A 54 -15.17 -17.65 30.15
N THR A 55 -15.10 -18.79 29.48
CA THR A 55 -15.23 -20.11 30.10
C THR A 55 -14.04 -20.95 29.72
N ASN A 56 -12.95 -20.85 30.49
CA ASN A 56 -12.20 -21.99 31.03
C ASN A 56 -11.02 -21.50 31.87
N GLU A 57 -11.06 -21.81 33.16
CA GLU A 57 -10.08 -21.45 34.17
C GLU A 57 -8.71 -22.11 33.97
N SER A 58 -7.68 -21.31 34.25
CA SER A 58 -6.38 -21.61 34.87
C SER A 58 -5.62 -22.91 34.52
N SER A 59 -4.38 -22.76 34.06
CA SER A 59 -3.22 -23.23 34.84
C SER A 59 -1.91 -22.59 34.35
N LYS A 60 -1.07 -22.16 35.30
CA LYS A 60 0.31 -21.71 35.09
C LYS A 60 1.22 -22.94 34.94
N ASN A 61 2.17 -22.94 33.99
CA ASN A 61 3.58 -23.16 34.36
C ASN A 61 4.62 -22.79 33.28
N SER A 62 5.76 -22.35 33.80
CA SER A 62 7.05 -21.99 33.17
C SER A 62 7.71 -23.14 32.40
N ASN A 63 8.40 -22.84 31.28
CA ASN A 63 9.83 -23.16 31.06
C ASN A 63 10.40 -22.69 29.70
N ASN A 64 11.65 -22.21 29.76
CA ASN A 64 12.46 -21.55 28.72
C ASN A 64 12.98 -22.48 27.61
N ASN A 65 12.16 -22.76 26.60
CA ASN A 65 12.66 -23.10 25.27
C ASN A 65 12.07 -22.06 24.31
N LYS A 66 12.90 -21.28 23.60
CA LYS A 66 12.43 -20.41 22.49
C LYS A 66 12.04 -21.27 21.29
N GLN A 67 11.05 -22.12 21.48
CA GLN A 67 10.15 -22.56 20.43
C GLN A 67 9.46 -21.28 19.95
N ILE A 68 9.45 -21.01 18.64
CA ILE A 68 8.60 -19.98 18.06
C ILE A 68 7.18 -20.48 18.27
N THR A 69 6.63 -20.23 19.46
CA THR A 69 5.22 -20.40 19.74
C THR A 69 4.47 -19.33 18.98
N LEU A 70 3.20 -19.61 18.71
CA LEU A 70 2.24 -18.78 17.98
C LEU A 70 2.24 -17.28 18.38
N GLU A 71 2.79 -16.97 19.56
CA GLU A 71 2.85 -15.66 20.20
C GLU A 71 4.03 -14.76 19.76
N ASN A 72 5.04 -15.25 19.01
CA ASN A 72 6.21 -14.44 18.63
C ASN A 72 6.55 -14.50 17.12
N LYS A 73 5.54 -14.38 16.26
CA LYS A 73 5.78 -14.34 14.81
C LYS A 73 6.24 -12.94 14.38
N PRO A 74 7.38 -12.78 13.70
CA PRO A 74 7.96 -11.48 13.37
C PRO A 74 7.08 -10.61 12.45
N TYR A 75 6.15 -11.21 11.72
CA TYR A 75 5.19 -10.49 10.86
C TYR A 75 3.96 -9.97 11.60
N ASN A 76 3.68 -10.43 12.84
CA ASN A 76 2.57 -9.91 13.66
C ASN A 76 2.89 -8.54 14.27
N ASP A 77 4.17 -8.15 14.31
CA ASP A 77 4.58 -6.80 14.66
C ASP A 77 4.39 -5.84 13.48
N MET A 78 3.18 -5.31 13.32
CA MET A 78 2.86 -4.30 12.30
C MET A 78 3.52 -2.93 12.57
N SER A 79 4.13 -2.73 13.75
CA SER A 79 4.83 -1.48 14.10
C SER A 79 6.19 -1.35 13.44
N LYS A 80 6.80 -2.48 13.02
CA LYS A 80 8.05 -2.52 12.27
C LYS A 80 7.80 -2.77 10.80
N ASN A 81 8.62 -2.14 9.95
CA ASN A 81 8.64 -2.41 8.52
C ASN A 81 9.67 -3.50 8.25
N LEU A 82 9.22 -4.64 7.73
CA LEU A 82 10.16 -5.64 7.21
C LEU A 82 10.87 -5.09 5.98
N THR A 83 12.17 -5.31 5.91
CA THR A 83 12.94 -5.16 4.67
C THR A 83 12.50 -6.22 3.66
N GLU A 84 12.75 -5.98 2.37
CA GLU A 84 12.48 -6.98 1.32
C GLU A 84 13.12 -8.32 1.68
N LYS A 85 14.39 -8.31 2.11
CA LYS A 85 15.10 -9.52 2.53
C LYS A 85 14.40 -10.24 3.68
N GLU A 86 14.02 -9.54 4.74
CA GLU A 86 13.33 -10.17 5.88
C GLU A 86 11.98 -10.76 5.49
N LEU A 87 11.25 -10.11 4.56
CA LEU A 87 10.03 -10.67 4.00
C LEU A 87 10.31 -11.98 3.25
N TYR A 88 11.32 -12.00 2.37
CA TYR A 88 11.72 -13.24 1.67
C TYR A 88 12.14 -14.34 2.64
N ASP A 89 12.92 -14.02 3.66
CA ASP A 89 13.35 -14.99 4.67
C ASP A 89 12.14 -15.58 5.42
N ILE A 90 11.14 -14.76 5.76
CA ILE A 90 9.89 -15.21 6.38
C ILE A 90 9.11 -16.12 5.44
N LEU A 91 8.87 -15.69 4.20
CA LEU A 91 8.12 -16.46 3.21
C LEU A 91 8.75 -17.82 2.96
N ASN A 92 10.08 -17.89 2.83
CA ASN A 92 10.84 -19.13 2.61
C ASN A 92 10.89 -20.04 3.86
N SER A 93 10.57 -19.53 5.03
CA SER A 93 10.54 -20.30 6.29
C SER A 93 9.18 -20.91 6.62
N LEU A 94 8.14 -20.61 5.83
CA LEU A 94 6.81 -21.18 6.03
C LEU A 94 6.81 -22.66 5.61
N GLU A 95 6.56 -23.55 6.56
CA GLU A 95 6.41 -25.00 6.30
C GLU A 95 4.93 -25.39 6.06
N GLU A 96 4.00 -24.62 6.62
CA GLU A 96 2.55 -24.82 6.50
C GLU A 96 1.85 -23.51 6.15
N CYS A 97 0.65 -23.60 5.57
CA CYS A 97 -0.15 -22.42 5.21
C CYS A 97 -0.62 -21.70 6.50
N PRO A 98 -0.23 -20.43 6.71
CA PRO A 98 -0.66 -19.67 7.87
C PRO A 98 -2.18 -19.48 7.93
N PRO A 99 -2.76 -19.25 9.13
CA PRO A 99 -4.15 -18.85 9.24
C PRO A 99 -4.39 -17.50 8.54
N LYS A 100 -5.64 -17.26 8.14
CA LYS A 100 -6.02 -16.08 7.34
C LYS A 100 -5.55 -14.74 7.91
N GLU A 101 -5.58 -14.56 9.23
CA GLU A 101 -5.13 -13.31 9.87
C GLU A 101 -3.62 -13.08 9.69
N ASP A 102 -2.82 -14.14 9.82
CA ASP A 102 -1.39 -14.10 9.56
C ASP A 102 -1.09 -13.80 8.08
N LEU A 103 -1.89 -14.36 7.16
CA LEU A 103 -1.78 -14.06 5.73
C LEU A 103 -2.03 -12.58 5.41
N ILE A 104 -3.01 -11.96 6.09
CA ILE A 104 -3.28 -10.52 5.96
C ILE A 104 -2.07 -9.70 6.45
N ASN A 105 -1.45 -10.10 7.56
CA ASN A 105 -0.25 -9.43 8.08
C ASN A 105 0.93 -9.57 7.11
N ILE A 106 1.16 -10.77 6.58
CA ILE A 106 2.19 -11.02 5.55
C ILE A 106 1.94 -10.15 4.32
N TRP A 107 0.68 -10.05 3.87
CA TRP A 107 0.31 -9.19 2.75
C TRP A 107 0.59 -7.72 3.01
N HIS A 108 0.32 -7.21 4.21
CA HIS A 108 0.68 -5.83 4.57
C HIS A 108 2.19 -5.57 4.46
N HIS A 109 3.02 -6.53 4.87
CA HIS A 109 4.47 -6.42 4.70
C HIS A 109 4.89 -6.51 3.24
N ALA A 110 4.25 -7.38 2.44
CA ALA A 110 4.47 -7.42 0.99
C ALA A 110 4.12 -6.09 0.33
N LEU A 111 2.96 -5.50 0.62
CA LEU A 111 2.59 -4.17 0.15
C LEU A 111 3.65 -3.13 0.53
N ARG A 112 4.17 -3.16 1.76
CA ARG A 112 5.24 -2.25 2.21
C ARG A 112 6.56 -2.49 1.50
N ALA A 113 6.96 -3.73 1.25
CA ALA A 113 8.16 -4.06 0.48
C ALA A 113 8.02 -3.65 -1.00
N GLY A 114 6.82 -3.79 -1.57
CA GLY A 114 6.47 -3.32 -2.91
C GLY A 114 6.44 -1.80 -3.06
N LYS A 115 6.33 -1.04 -1.95
CA LYS A 115 6.51 0.42 -1.94
C LYS A 115 7.96 0.78 -2.33
N GLY A 116 8.28 2.07 -2.40
CA GLY A 116 9.57 2.56 -2.90
C GLY A 116 9.52 3.11 -4.32
N PHE A 117 8.42 3.78 -4.67
CA PHE A 117 8.35 4.61 -5.87
C PHE A 117 8.96 6.00 -5.67
N ASP A 118 9.34 6.37 -4.44
CA ASP A 118 9.91 7.68 -4.14
C ASP A 118 11.21 7.93 -4.90
N ASN A 119 12.05 6.89 -5.08
CA ASN A 119 13.25 6.99 -5.92
C ASN A 119 12.89 7.32 -7.37
N VAL A 120 11.87 6.65 -7.93
CA VAL A 120 11.39 6.90 -9.30
C VAL A 120 10.89 8.33 -9.44
N VAL A 121 10.09 8.82 -8.47
CA VAL A 121 9.59 10.19 -8.47
C VAL A 121 10.73 11.20 -8.31
N ASN A 122 11.71 10.93 -7.44
CA ASN A 122 12.88 11.80 -7.27
C ASN A 122 13.72 11.89 -8.55
N GLU A 123 13.92 10.78 -9.25
CA GLU A 123 14.60 10.75 -10.56
C GLU A 123 13.82 11.56 -11.60
N LEU A 124 12.49 11.39 -11.68
CA LEU A 124 11.64 12.19 -12.57
C LEU A 124 11.70 13.69 -12.25
N LYS A 125 11.72 14.05 -10.97
CA LYS A 125 11.84 15.44 -10.52
C LYS A 125 13.16 16.05 -10.94
N ALA A 126 14.26 15.31 -10.80
CA ALA A 126 15.59 15.76 -11.17
C ALA A 126 15.69 16.14 -12.66
N LEU A 127 14.97 15.43 -13.55
CA LEU A 127 14.93 15.73 -14.99
C LEU A 127 14.40 17.14 -15.31
N ILE A 128 13.46 17.63 -14.48
CA ILE A 128 12.80 18.91 -14.71
C ILE A 128 13.26 20.00 -13.72
N GLN A 129 14.23 19.71 -12.86
CA GLN A 129 14.63 20.60 -11.77
C GLN A 129 15.01 22.00 -12.27
N LYS A 130 15.73 22.10 -13.40
CA LYS A 130 16.07 23.39 -14.03
C LYS A 130 14.85 24.25 -14.39
N TYR A 131 13.71 23.63 -14.73
CA TYR A 131 12.48 24.33 -15.04
C TYR A 131 11.77 24.77 -13.75
N LEU A 132 11.77 23.90 -12.73
CA LEU A 132 11.22 24.20 -11.41
C LEU A 132 11.97 25.35 -10.71
N ASP A 133 13.29 25.41 -10.86
CA ASP A 133 14.13 26.47 -10.26
C ASP A 133 13.85 27.84 -10.89
N ASN A 134 13.43 27.87 -12.15
CA ASN A 134 13.13 29.07 -12.92
C ASN A 134 11.62 29.35 -13.04
N ASP A 135 10.79 28.68 -12.23
CA ASP A 135 9.33 28.71 -12.30
C ASP A 135 8.72 29.99 -11.70
N PHE A 136 9.28 31.15 -12.01
CA PHE A 136 8.78 32.45 -11.59
C PHE A 136 8.43 33.29 -12.81
N TYR A 137 7.18 33.19 -13.26
CA TYR A 137 6.65 34.11 -14.26
C TYR A 137 6.14 35.38 -13.57
N ASN A 138 6.83 36.51 -13.76
CA ASN A 138 6.34 37.82 -13.33
C ASN A 138 5.28 38.29 -14.32
N THR A 139 3.99 38.17 -13.97
CA THR A 139 2.93 38.87 -14.68
C THR A 139 3.00 40.36 -14.33
N CYS A 140 3.05 41.22 -15.36
CA CYS A 140 3.34 42.66 -15.25
C CYS A 140 2.35 43.47 -14.38
N CYS A 141 1.21 42.91 -13.98
CA CYS A 141 0.23 43.60 -13.17
C CYS A 141 -0.30 42.66 -12.08
N CYS A 142 -0.01 42.97 -10.82
CA CYS A 142 -0.78 42.58 -9.62
C CYS A 142 -1.22 41.10 -9.48
N THR A 143 -0.55 40.39 -8.56
CA THR A 143 -1.12 39.38 -7.63
C THR A 143 -1.49 37.96 -8.10
N LYS A 144 -0.69 37.30 -8.95
CA LYS A 144 -0.56 35.82 -8.92
C LYS A 144 0.74 35.38 -9.60
N LYS A 145 1.63 34.74 -8.84
CA LYS A 145 2.74 33.96 -9.41
C LYS A 145 2.14 32.65 -9.91
N GLU A 146 1.97 32.51 -11.22
CA GLU A 146 1.63 31.20 -11.81
C GLU A 146 2.90 30.36 -11.90
N LEU A 147 2.95 29.30 -11.09
CA LEU A 147 4.03 28.32 -11.05
C LEU A 147 3.68 27.22 -12.07
N VAL A 148 3.93 27.52 -13.35
CA VAL A 148 3.52 26.68 -14.49
C VAL A 148 4.16 25.30 -14.41
N TYR A 149 5.48 25.24 -14.22
CA TYR A 149 6.21 23.98 -14.20
C TYR A 149 5.92 23.17 -12.95
N ARG A 150 5.69 23.84 -11.81
CA ARG A 150 5.21 23.21 -10.59
C ARG A 150 3.84 22.58 -10.78
N SER A 151 2.91 23.29 -11.41
CA SER A 151 1.57 22.74 -11.68
C SER A 151 1.64 21.51 -12.59
N ILE A 152 2.51 21.54 -13.61
CA ILE A 152 2.76 20.38 -14.49
C ILE A 152 3.33 19.20 -13.68
N TRP A 153 4.32 19.47 -12.82
CA TRP A 153 4.93 18.46 -11.95
C TRP A 153 3.92 17.84 -11.00
N GLU A 154 3.14 18.64 -10.27
CA GLU A 154 2.15 18.17 -9.32
C GLU A 154 1.08 17.31 -9.99
N LYS A 155 0.59 17.72 -11.17
CA LYS A 155 -0.34 16.92 -11.96
C LYS A 155 0.30 15.59 -12.40
N ASN A 156 1.56 15.61 -12.81
CA ASN A 156 2.28 14.41 -13.22
C ASN A 156 2.47 13.42 -12.05
N CYS A 157 2.82 13.92 -10.86
CA CYS A 157 2.88 13.11 -9.64
C CYS A 157 1.53 12.52 -9.27
N PHE A 158 0.46 13.31 -9.37
CA PHE A 158 -0.90 12.84 -9.08
C PHE A 158 -1.30 11.68 -9.99
N GLU A 159 -1.11 11.84 -11.30
CA GLU A 159 -1.37 10.79 -12.29
C GLU A 159 -0.51 9.55 -12.02
N PHE A 160 0.79 9.74 -11.73
CA PHE A 160 1.72 8.65 -11.40
C PHE A 160 1.23 7.82 -10.21
N TYR A 161 0.90 8.47 -9.10
CA TYR A 161 0.45 7.76 -7.90
C TYR A 161 -0.96 7.19 -8.05
N THR A 162 -1.78 7.73 -8.94
CA THR A 162 -3.06 7.13 -9.31
C THR A 162 -2.87 5.78 -10.00
N ASP A 163 -1.92 5.69 -10.93
CA ASP A 163 -1.58 4.41 -11.58
C ASP A 163 -1.03 3.39 -10.58
N VAL A 164 -0.14 3.82 -9.67
CA VAL A 164 0.37 2.96 -8.58
C VAL A 164 -0.77 2.45 -7.70
N ALA A 165 -1.68 3.34 -7.29
CA ALA A 165 -2.81 2.97 -6.45
C ALA A 165 -3.75 1.98 -7.15
N TYR A 166 -3.98 2.14 -8.45
CA TYR A 166 -4.80 1.22 -9.22
C TYR A 166 -4.24 -0.21 -9.19
N GLU A 167 -2.94 -0.38 -9.46
CA GLU A 167 -2.32 -1.71 -9.40
C GLU A 167 -2.29 -2.27 -7.97
N LEU A 168 -2.02 -1.45 -6.95
CA LEU A 168 -2.07 -1.90 -5.55
C LEU A 168 -3.46 -2.45 -5.16
N VAL A 169 -4.53 -1.76 -5.56
CA VAL A 169 -5.91 -2.20 -5.31
C VAL A 169 -6.22 -3.50 -6.04
N LYS A 170 -5.82 -3.61 -7.30
CA LYS A 170 -6.03 -4.81 -8.12
C LYS A 170 -5.38 -6.04 -7.49
N TYR A 171 -4.11 -5.95 -7.09
CA TYR A 171 -3.43 -7.05 -6.42
C TYR A 171 -3.97 -7.34 -5.02
N SER A 172 -4.36 -6.31 -4.27
CA SER A 172 -4.95 -6.53 -2.95
C SER A 172 -6.28 -7.28 -3.07
N ASN A 173 -7.15 -6.86 -3.98
CA ASN A 173 -8.42 -7.57 -4.23
C ASN A 173 -8.18 -9.03 -4.62
N GLY A 174 -7.24 -9.29 -5.54
CA GLY A 174 -6.91 -10.66 -5.95
C GLY A 174 -6.36 -11.51 -4.80
N PHE A 175 -5.52 -10.93 -3.94
CA PHE A 175 -5.04 -11.61 -2.73
C PHE A 175 -6.19 -11.94 -1.77
N PHE A 176 -7.10 -11.00 -1.53
CA PHE A 176 -8.24 -11.23 -0.64
C PHE A 176 -9.21 -12.26 -1.21
N GLU A 177 -9.45 -12.28 -2.51
CA GLU A 177 -10.21 -13.35 -3.18
C GLU A 177 -9.54 -14.71 -2.99
N LEU A 178 -8.21 -14.78 -3.15
CA LEU A 178 -7.42 -16.01 -2.98
C LEU A 178 -7.55 -16.59 -1.56
N ILE A 179 -7.29 -15.78 -0.51
CA ILE A 179 -7.34 -16.26 0.88
C ILE A 179 -8.76 -16.54 1.39
N ASN A 180 -9.79 -16.01 0.73
CA ASN A 180 -11.18 -16.32 1.01
C ASN A 180 -11.65 -17.61 0.34
N GLY A 181 -10.94 -18.04 -0.71
CA GLY A 181 -11.15 -19.31 -1.40
C GLY A 181 -10.36 -20.46 -0.78
N LYS A 182 -10.45 -21.62 -1.43
CA LYS A 182 -9.55 -22.74 -1.15
C LYS A 182 -8.18 -22.42 -1.74
N HIS A 183 -7.14 -22.51 -0.93
CA HIS A 183 -5.76 -22.23 -1.31
C HIS A 183 -4.80 -23.16 -0.58
N THR A 184 -3.59 -23.29 -1.12
CA THR A 184 -2.44 -23.96 -0.53
C THR A 184 -1.39 -22.91 -0.14
N LEU A 185 -0.35 -23.33 0.60
CA LEU A 185 0.79 -22.45 0.85
C LEU A 185 1.45 -22.02 -0.48
N ASP A 186 1.58 -22.93 -1.44
CA ASP A 186 2.21 -22.64 -2.74
C ASP A 186 1.45 -21.55 -3.50
N ASP A 187 0.11 -21.61 -3.52
CA ASP A 187 -0.72 -20.58 -4.16
C ASP A 187 -0.47 -19.19 -3.56
N ILE A 188 -0.32 -19.12 -2.23
CA ILE A 188 -0.04 -17.87 -1.50
C ILE A 188 1.36 -17.33 -1.85
N LEU A 189 2.37 -18.20 -1.79
CA LEU A 189 3.76 -17.82 -2.07
C LEU A 189 3.91 -17.36 -3.52
N GLU A 190 3.35 -18.11 -4.47
CA GLU A 190 3.34 -17.76 -5.89
C GLU A 190 2.70 -16.38 -6.12
N TYR A 191 1.56 -16.12 -5.48
CA TYR A 191 0.88 -14.83 -5.61
C TYR A 191 1.72 -13.67 -5.07
N ILE A 192 2.28 -13.80 -3.87
CA ILE A 192 3.09 -12.76 -3.24
C ILE A 192 4.36 -12.49 -4.05
N TYR A 193 5.05 -13.54 -4.51
CA TYR A 193 6.24 -13.36 -5.35
C TYR A 193 5.92 -12.73 -6.70
N SER A 194 4.81 -13.13 -7.33
CA SER A 194 4.31 -12.49 -8.54
C SER A 194 4.05 -11.01 -8.33
N PHE A 195 3.38 -10.63 -7.23
CA PHE A 195 3.17 -9.22 -6.88
C PHE A 195 4.49 -8.44 -6.75
N LEU A 196 5.47 -8.97 -6.00
CA LEU A 196 6.75 -8.29 -5.79
C LEU A 196 7.52 -8.08 -7.09
N GLU A 197 7.55 -9.08 -7.97
CA GLU A 197 8.22 -8.99 -9.27
C GLU A 197 7.51 -8.00 -10.20
N GLN A 198 6.18 -8.03 -10.23
CA GLN A 198 5.38 -7.13 -11.06
C GLN A 198 5.55 -5.68 -10.62
N PHE A 199 5.69 -5.40 -9.32
CA PHE A 199 5.98 -4.05 -8.83
C PHE A 199 7.40 -3.58 -9.17
N LYS A 200 8.38 -4.47 -9.34
CA LYS A 200 9.71 -4.11 -9.88
C LYS A 200 9.61 -3.69 -11.35
N ILE A 201 8.79 -4.38 -12.13
CA ILE A 201 8.53 -4.05 -13.54
C ILE A 201 7.76 -2.73 -13.65
N LEU A 202 6.68 -2.58 -12.89
CA LEU A 202 5.83 -1.39 -12.86
C LEU A 202 6.64 -0.11 -12.56
N LYS A 203 7.61 -0.16 -11.65
CA LYS A 203 8.53 0.98 -11.38
C LYS A 203 9.23 1.48 -12.65
N LYS A 204 9.73 0.56 -13.48
CA LYS A 204 10.43 0.89 -14.74
C LYS A 204 9.46 1.43 -15.79
N GLU A 205 8.28 0.81 -15.91
CA GLU A 205 7.25 1.23 -16.87
C GLU A 205 6.72 2.62 -16.56
N LEU A 206 6.41 2.89 -15.30
CA LEU A 206 5.95 4.21 -14.86
C LEU A 206 7.05 5.26 -15.03
N TYR A 207 8.31 4.95 -14.71
CA TYR A 207 9.41 5.87 -14.99
C TYR A 207 9.43 6.30 -16.47
N GLU A 208 9.45 5.35 -17.40
CA GLU A 208 9.51 5.65 -18.84
C GLU A 208 8.26 6.38 -19.35
N LYS A 209 7.07 5.98 -18.88
CA LYS A 209 5.81 6.66 -19.22
C LYS A 209 5.83 8.12 -18.78
N TYR A 210 6.12 8.37 -17.50
CA TYR A 210 6.01 9.70 -16.92
C TYR A 210 7.16 10.62 -17.32
N LYS A 211 8.36 10.07 -17.58
CA LYS A 211 9.47 10.78 -18.23
C LYS A 211 9.08 11.34 -19.59
N LYS A 212 8.46 10.53 -20.45
CA LYS A 212 7.99 10.97 -21.79
C LYS A 212 6.94 12.08 -21.68
N ILE A 213 5.99 11.93 -20.75
CA ILE A 213 4.94 12.94 -20.50
C ILE A 213 5.55 14.26 -20.04
N LEU A 214 6.50 14.22 -19.08
CA LEU A 214 7.17 15.41 -18.57
C LEU A 214 7.95 16.11 -19.67
N LEU A 215 8.86 15.42 -20.36
CA LEU A 215 9.69 16.02 -21.40
C LEU A 215 8.87 16.66 -22.52
N LYS A 216 7.72 16.07 -22.88
CA LYS A 216 6.80 16.66 -23.86
C LYS A 216 6.18 17.97 -23.39
N LYS A 217 5.92 18.13 -22.09
CA LYS A 217 5.32 19.35 -21.50
C LYS A 217 6.34 20.44 -21.18
N MET A 218 7.64 20.12 -21.24
CA MET A 218 8.76 21.06 -20.98
C MET A 218 9.31 21.70 -22.26
N ASN A 219 8.85 21.24 -23.43
CA ASN A 219 9.11 21.82 -24.75
C ASN A 219 7.95 22.72 -25.15
#